data_AF-A0A166NG78-F1
#
_entry.id   AF-A0A166NG78-F1
#
_cell.length_a   1.000
_cell.length_b   1.000
_cell.length_c   1.000
_cell.angle_alpha   90.00
_cell.angle_beta   90.00
_cell.angle_gamma   90.00
#
_symmetry.space_group_name_H-M   'P 1'
#
loop_
_entity.id
_entity.type
_entity.pdbx_description
1 polymer ?
#
loop_
_entity_poly.entity_id
_entity_poly.type
_entity_poly.pdbx_seq_one_letter_code
_entity_poly.pdbx_strand_id
1 'polypeptide(L)'
;MAFSFNFASDDIEYDDVEDAVNTGVENLSINDESDGPQLFEAKSLSIDEMLSSLPSTLYYNLLNIPKLPASSGQPSSANKRDKPETITVPRREIFDIRTQLMVEADLSSNEHEDGNESLITGLEKGDLNPRIYEGGFKTWECALDLAKLLSRDELDRIGDSPGNATVVELGTGTAIPSLVLLQHLFTLPKPAETPKRVTKFVFADYNSAVLRLVTLPNILLAWAHCQKPHQQGERAEKETEQDNEAEEKEDTQPSAHKKDQDLELDVDPELVKAFQDGLRARNIQLSFISGAWSPAFVDIALSVQKDESRTDTTDDLMVLASETIYSPASLRAFSETLISLLLKRSGTSKALIAAKKVYFGIGGGVDEFLSVLKDIEGESESKLKISEKLDVEDAGVGRIVLEIESSQ
;
A
#
# COMPACT_ATOMS: atom_id res chain seq x y z
N MET A 1 52.28 -15.04 25.22
CA MET A 1 51.04 -14.39 25.68
C MET A 1 50.16 -14.22 24.45
N ALA A 2 49.17 -15.10 24.31
CA ALA A 2 48.15 -15.03 23.28
C ALA A 2 46.90 -14.46 23.96
N PHE A 3 46.34 -13.39 23.39
CA PHE A 3 45.04 -12.84 23.80
C PHE A 3 44.00 -13.33 22.79
N SER A 4 43.04 -14.10 23.29
CA SER A 4 41.84 -14.54 22.59
C SER A 4 40.76 -13.47 22.74
N PHE A 5 40.19 -13.00 21.63
CA PHE A 5 38.90 -12.32 21.64
C PHE A 5 37.81 -13.34 21.28
N ASN A 6 36.84 -13.48 22.17
CA ASN A 6 35.64 -14.29 21.98
C ASN A 6 34.50 -13.32 21.61
N PHE A 7 34.09 -13.31 20.35
CA PHE A 7 32.84 -12.72 19.91
C PHE A 7 31.96 -13.86 19.41
N ALA A 8 30.95 -14.23 20.22
CA ALA A 8 29.83 -15.03 19.76
C ALA A 8 29.08 -14.18 18.72
N SER A 9 29.18 -14.59 17.46
CA SER A 9 28.45 -14.03 16.33
C SER A 9 27.64 -15.20 15.78
N ASP A 10 26.37 -15.26 16.15
CA ASP A 10 25.36 -16.00 15.39
C ASP A 10 24.60 -14.96 14.55
N ASP A 11 24.23 -15.36 13.34
CA ASP A 11 23.31 -14.70 12.40
C ASP A 11 23.86 -13.57 11.51
N ILE A 12 24.96 -13.85 10.80
CA ILE A 12 25.17 -13.28 9.45
C ILE A 12 25.63 -14.41 8.53
N GLU A 13 24.70 -15.06 7.82
CA GLU A 13 25.05 -15.93 6.70
C GLU A 13 25.51 -15.04 5.53
N TYR A 14 26.77 -15.19 5.15
CA TYR A 14 27.32 -14.71 3.89
C TYR A 14 27.10 -15.80 2.85
N ASP A 15 26.40 -15.49 1.76
CA ASP A 15 26.31 -16.39 0.59
C ASP A 15 27.68 -16.49 -0.09
N ASP A 16 28.36 -17.61 0.15
CA ASP A 16 29.55 -18.04 -0.59
C ASP A 16 29.14 -18.42 -2.03
N VAL A 17 29.48 -17.54 -2.98
CA VAL A 17 29.48 -17.84 -4.41
C VAL A 17 30.87 -18.30 -4.85
N GLU A 18 31.11 -19.62 -4.90
CA GLU A 18 32.18 -20.17 -5.75
C GLU A 18 31.76 -21.48 -6.45
N ASP A 19 31.96 -21.43 -7.78
CA ASP A 19 32.36 -22.50 -8.71
C ASP A 19 31.41 -23.67 -9.05
N ALA A 20 30.71 -23.49 -10.18
CA ALA A 20 30.57 -24.55 -11.18
C ALA A 20 30.58 -23.97 -12.60
N VAL A 21 31.79 -23.76 -13.15
CA VAL A 21 32.00 -23.47 -14.58
C VAL A 21 32.35 -24.76 -15.31
N ASN A 22 31.59 -25.02 -16.39
CA ASN A 22 31.91 -25.81 -17.58
C ASN A 22 31.56 -27.32 -17.57
N THR A 23 30.50 -27.68 -18.31
CA THR A 23 30.62 -28.55 -19.50
C THR A 23 29.28 -28.58 -20.26
N GLY A 24 29.30 -28.25 -21.56
CA GLY A 24 28.18 -28.52 -22.47
C GLY A 24 27.76 -27.35 -23.36
N VAL A 25 28.62 -26.93 -24.28
CA VAL A 25 28.20 -26.10 -25.43
C VAL A 25 27.50 -27.03 -26.43
N GLU A 26 26.17 -27.05 -26.41
CA GLU A 26 25.37 -27.47 -27.56
C GLU A 26 24.71 -26.25 -28.18
N ASN A 27 25.07 -26.00 -29.45
CA ASN A 27 24.48 -25.00 -30.31
C ASN A 27 22.98 -25.29 -30.49
N LEU A 28 22.14 -24.62 -29.72
CA LEU A 28 20.72 -24.47 -30.04
C LEU A 28 20.57 -23.17 -30.84
N SER A 29 20.45 -23.36 -32.15
CA SER A 29 19.96 -22.38 -33.12
C SER A 29 18.77 -21.61 -32.55
N ILE A 30 18.90 -20.28 -32.51
CA ILE A 30 17.83 -19.34 -32.20
C ILE A 30 16.77 -19.48 -33.30
N ASN A 31 15.71 -20.23 -32.99
CA ASN A 31 14.45 -20.09 -33.69
C ASN A 31 13.70 -18.93 -33.02
N ASP A 32 13.47 -17.92 -33.84
CA ASP A 32 12.70 -16.71 -33.57
C ASP A 32 11.20 -17.07 -33.51
N GLU A 33 10.80 -17.86 -32.51
CA GLU A 33 9.38 -18.09 -32.19
C GLU A 33 8.97 -17.21 -31.00
N SER A 34 8.20 -16.20 -31.36
CA SER A 34 7.31 -15.42 -30.52
C SER A 34 6.38 -16.31 -29.69
N ASP A 35 6.62 -16.42 -28.37
CA ASP A 35 5.55 -16.38 -27.37
C ASP A 35 6.17 -16.17 -25.97
N GLY A 36 6.24 -14.91 -25.55
CA GLY A 36 6.45 -14.61 -24.13
C GLY A 36 5.18 -14.95 -23.35
N PRO A 37 5.27 -15.37 -22.06
CA PRO A 37 4.07 -15.72 -21.30
C PRO A 37 3.07 -14.55 -21.23
N GLN A 38 1.80 -14.84 -21.51
CA GLN A 38 0.70 -13.88 -21.66
C GLN A 38 0.47 -13.08 -20.36
N LEU A 39 0.39 -11.75 -20.46
CA LEU A 39 0.05 -10.88 -19.32
C LEU A 39 -1.40 -11.13 -18.87
N PHE A 40 -1.64 -11.21 -17.56
CA PHE A 40 -3.00 -11.30 -17.02
C PHE A 40 -3.77 -10.00 -17.30
N GLU A 41 -4.88 -10.12 -18.01
CA GLU A 41 -5.75 -8.98 -18.32
C GLU A 41 -6.37 -8.39 -17.03
N ALA A 42 -6.55 -7.07 -17.02
CA ALA A 42 -7.18 -6.36 -15.93
C ALA A 42 -8.65 -6.76 -15.75
N LYS A 43 -9.06 -7.04 -14.51
CA LYS A 43 -10.40 -7.49 -14.15
C LYS A 43 -10.88 -6.80 -12.88
N SER A 44 -12.15 -6.42 -12.85
CA SER A 44 -12.81 -5.95 -11.62
C SER A 44 -13.11 -7.14 -10.72
N LEU A 45 -12.88 -7.00 -9.41
CA LEU A 45 -13.22 -8.00 -8.41
C LEU A 45 -14.48 -7.59 -7.63
N SER A 46 -15.28 -8.57 -7.23
CA SER A 46 -16.46 -8.34 -6.39
C SER A 46 -16.06 -8.16 -4.92
N ILE A 47 -16.46 -7.05 -4.31
CA ILE A 47 -16.26 -6.83 -2.87
C ILE A 47 -17.00 -7.89 -2.04
N ASP A 48 -18.18 -8.31 -2.46
CA ASP A 48 -18.99 -9.27 -1.71
C ASP A 48 -18.34 -10.66 -1.70
N GLU A 49 -17.75 -11.08 -2.82
CA GLU A 49 -16.98 -12.33 -2.89
C GLU A 49 -15.76 -12.28 -1.97
N MET A 50 -15.00 -11.17 -1.99
CA MET A 50 -13.84 -11.03 -1.12
C MET A 50 -14.21 -10.96 0.37
N LEU A 51 -15.28 -10.24 0.73
CA LEU A 51 -15.79 -10.19 2.10
C LEU A 51 -16.23 -11.58 2.59
N SER A 52 -16.80 -12.40 1.70
CA SER A 52 -17.20 -13.78 2.04
C SER A 52 -16.01 -14.73 2.28
N SER A 53 -14.81 -14.33 1.83
CA SER A 53 -13.57 -15.09 2.02
C SER A 53 -12.73 -14.67 3.23
N LEU A 54 -13.23 -13.72 4.04
CA LEU A 54 -12.54 -13.30 5.26
C LEU A 54 -12.52 -14.45 6.29
N PRO A 55 -11.40 -14.65 7.02
CA PRO A 55 -11.36 -15.58 8.14
C PRO A 55 -12.20 -15.04 9.30
N SER A 56 -12.58 -15.91 10.26
CA SER A 56 -13.35 -15.52 11.44
C SER A 56 -12.59 -14.60 12.40
N THR A 57 -11.27 -14.56 12.30
CA THR A 57 -10.39 -13.73 13.13
C THR A 57 -9.26 -13.18 12.26
N LEU A 58 -8.94 -11.90 12.42
CA LEU A 58 -7.80 -11.25 11.80
C LEU A 58 -6.79 -10.84 12.87
N TYR A 59 -5.52 -11.19 12.69
CA TYR A 59 -4.42 -10.68 13.51
C TYR A 59 -3.72 -9.52 12.80
N TYR A 60 -3.41 -8.46 13.55
CA TYR A 60 -2.86 -7.23 13.00
C TYR A 60 -1.94 -6.51 13.99
N ASN A 61 -1.01 -5.72 13.45
CA ASN A 61 -0.24 -4.73 14.20
C ASN A 61 -0.70 -3.30 13.90
N LEU A 62 -0.11 -2.36 14.63
CA LEU A 62 -0.36 -0.93 14.47
C LEU A 62 0.90 -0.24 13.93
N LEU A 63 0.79 0.33 12.73
CA LEU A 63 1.83 1.16 12.14
C LEU A 63 1.62 2.62 12.55
N ASN A 64 2.66 3.26 13.08
CA ASN A 64 2.63 4.67 13.44
C ASN A 64 3.28 5.51 12.34
N ILE A 65 2.48 6.35 11.70
CA ILE A 65 2.90 7.22 10.60
C ILE A 65 3.05 8.64 11.15
N PRO A 66 4.27 9.21 11.18
CA PRO A 66 4.47 10.58 11.63
C PRO A 66 3.71 11.57 10.75
N LYS A 67 2.92 12.45 11.36
CA LYS A 67 2.34 13.58 10.64
C LYS A 67 3.42 14.59 10.32
N LEU A 68 3.49 15.00 9.07
CA LEU A 68 4.34 16.11 8.70
C LEU A 68 3.61 17.44 8.95
N PRO A 69 4.32 18.51 9.33
CA PRO A 69 3.70 19.82 9.52
C PRO A 69 3.12 20.35 8.21
N ALA A 70 2.03 21.13 8.32
CA ALA A 70 1.39 21.81 7.19
C ALA A 70 2.37 22.74 6.47
N SER A 71 2.23 22.85 5.15
CA SER A 71 3.14 23.64 4.30
C SER A 71 3.09 25.15 4.58
N SER A 72 2.00 25.64 5.17
CA SER A 72 1.70 27.07 5.38
C SER A 72 1.80 27.54 6.84
N GLY A 73 2.15 26.65 7.79
CA GLY A 73 2.25 26.99 9.20
C GLY A 73 3.49 27.84 9.51
N GLN A 74 3.32 29.02 10.11
CA GLN A 74 4.39 29.60 10.93
C GLN A 74 4.85 28.54 11.94
N PRO A 75 6.14 28.46 12.29
CA PRO A 75 6.60 27.55 13.33
C PRO A 75 5.86 27.93 14.61
N SER A 76 4.78 27.19 14.92
CA SER A 76 4.20 27.19 16.25
C SER A 76 5.35 26.92 17.19
N SER A 77 5.43 27.66 18.29
CA SER A 77 6.41 27.43 19.36
C SER A 77 6.18 26.04 19.94
N ALA A 78 6.63 25.01 19.22
CA ALA A 78 6.57 23.64 19.63
C ALA A 78 7.57 23.55 20.78
N ASN A 79 7.04 23.36 21.99
CA ASN A 79 7.90 22.98 23.09
C ASN A 79 8.63 21.71 22.66
N LYS A 80 9.94 21.64 22.87
CA LYS A 80 10.81 20.47 22.60
C LYS A 80 10.35 19.15 23.26
N ARG A 81 9.21 19.14 23.95
CA ARG A 81 8.63 18.02 24.70
C ARG A 81 7.34 17.47 24.11
N ASP A 82 6.73 18.11 23.11
CA ASP A 82 5.51 17.57 22.50
C ASP A 82 5.90 16.43 21.55
N LYS A 83 5.36 15.24 21.80
CA LYS A 83 5.56 14.09 20.90
C LYS A 83 4.99 14.44 19.52
N PRO A 84 5.68 14.07 18.43
CA PRO A 84 5.16 14.31 17.09
C PRO A 84 3.80 13.64 16.96
N GLU A 85 2.85 14.35 16.36
CA GLU A 85 1.53 13.79 16.09
C GLU A 85 1.65 12.63 15.09
N THR A 86 0.97 11.51 15.34
CA THR A 86 1.05 10.30 14.52
C THR A 86 -0.33 9.83 14.11
N ILE A 87 -0.44 9.28 12.90
CA ILE A 87 -1.60 8.51 12.46
C ILE A 87 -1.30 7.03 12.69
N THR A 88 -2.19 6.34 13.38
CA THR A 88 -2.05 4.90 13.65
C THR A 88 -2.88 4.11 12.65
N VAL A 89 -2.22 3.35 11.77
CA VAL A 89 -2.84 2.53 10.73
C VAL A 89 -2.73 1.06 11.13
N PRO A 90 -3.84 0.34 11.33
CA PRO A 90 -3.78 -1.10 11.54
C PRO A 90 -3.41 -1.83 10.25
N ARG A 91 -2.59 -2.86 10.35
CA ARG A 91 -2.14 -3.68 9.22
C ARG A 91 -2.16 -5.15 9.61
N ARG A 92 -2.81 -5.97 8.79
CA ARG A 92 -2.85 -7.42 8.92
C ARG A 92 -1.45 -8.02 8.97
N GLU A 93 -1.27 -8.98 9.87
CA GLU A 93 -0.01 -9.68 10.06
C GLU A 93 0.30 -10.65 8.92
N ILE A 94 1.58 -10.76 8.58
CA ILE A 94 2.05 -11.66 7.51
C ILE A 94 1.81 -13.12 7.91
N PHE A 95 2.02 -13.47 9.17
CA PHE A 95 1.77 -14.83 9.64
C PHE A 95 0.29 -15.20 9.50
N ASP A 96 -0.63 -14.25 9.71
CA ASP A 96 -2.07 -14.47 9.59
C ASP A 96 -2.49 -14.74 8.15
N ILE A 97 -1.92 -13.99 7.19
CA ILE A 97 -2.10 -14.24 5.75
C ILE A 97 -1.60 -15.65 5.40
N ARG A 98 -0.43 -16.04 5.90
CA ARG A 98 0.14 -17.37 5.68
C ARG A 98 -0.75 -18.47 6.26
N THR A 99 -1.24 -18.31 7.48
CA THR A 99 -2.14 -19.27 8.12
C THR A 99 -3.42 -19.45 7.31
N GLN A 100 -4.02 -18.35 6.83
CA GLN A 100 -5.19 -18.44 5.95
C GLN A 100 -4.89 -19.22 4.66
N LEU A 101 -3.77 -18.92 3.98
CA LEU A 101 -3.37 -19.63 2.76
C LEU A 101 -3.16 -21.13 3.00
N MET A 102 -2.53 -21.50 4.12
CA MET A 102 -2.33 -22.92 4.48
C MET A 102 -3.66 -23.65 4.71
N VAL A 103 -4.60 -23.02 5.43
CA VAL A 103 -5.94 -23.59 5.64
C VAL A 103 -6.71 -23.73 4.32
N GLU A 104 -6.65 -22.71 3.46
CA GLU A 104 -7.29 -22.75 2.14
C GLU A 104 -6.70 -23.86 1.25
N ALA A 105 -5.38 -24.06 1.27
CA ALA A 105 -4.68 -25.12 0.53
C ALA A 105 -5.06 -26.53 1.04
N ASP A 106 -5.16 -26.72 2.36
CA ASP A 106 -5.55 -28.02 2.95
C ASP A 106 -7.01 -28.40 2.62
N LEU A 107 -7.90 -27.41 2.49
CA LEU A 107 -9.31 -27.62 2.17
C LEU A 107 -9.54 -27.89 0.67
N SER A 108 -8.67 -27.38 -0.20
CA SER A 108 -8.70 -27.66 -1.64
C SER A 108 -8.11 -29.05 -1.92
N SER A 109 -8.91 -30.10 -1.79
CA SER A 109 -8.53 -31.49 -2.07
C SER A 109 -8.26 -31.81 -3.55
N ASN A 110 -8.03 -30.81 -4.41
CA ASN A 110 -7.80 -30.95 -5.84
C ASN A 110 -6.38 -30.49 -6.15
N GLU A 111 -5.60 -31.37 -6.81
CA GLU A 111 -4.20 -31.20 -7.27
C GLU A 111 -4.00 -30.08 -8.33
N HIS A 112 -4.85 -29.04 -8.37
CA HIS A 112 -4.91 -28.05 -9.45
C HIS A 112 -4.89 -26.58 -9.00
N GLU A 113 -4.60 -26.28 -7.73
CA GLU A 113 -4.30 -24.90 -7.31
C GLU A 113 -2.85 -24.75 -6.84
N ASP A 114 -1.90 -24.89 -7.78
CA ASP A 114 -0.48 -24.49 -7.62
C ASP A 114 -0.32 -23.04 -7.10
N GLY A 115 -1.38 -22.23 -7.18
CA GLY A 115 -1.39 -20.82 -6.77
C GLY A 115 -1.14 -20.61 -5.28
N ASN A 116 -1.80 -21.34 -4.38
CA ASN A 116 -1.64 -21.10 -2.94
C ASN A 116 -0.26 -21.53 -2.43
N GLU A 117 0.25 -22.68 -2.89
CA GLU A 117 1.60 -23.13 -2.57
C GLU A 117 2.66 -22.16 -3.10
N SER A 118 2.46 -21.61 -4.30
CA SER A 118 3.34 -20.60 -4.88
C SER A 118 3.34 -19.30 -4.06
N LEU A 119 2.17 -18.85 -3.59
CA LEU A 119 2.04 -17.67 -2.73
C LEU A 119 2.70 -17.88 -1.36
N ILE A 120 2.52 -19.06 -0.74
CA ILE A 120 3.19 -19.43 0.51
C ILE A 120 4.71 -19.42 0.32
N THR A 121 5.19 -20.01 -0.79
CA THR A 121 6.61 -20.01 -1.12
C THR A 121 7.15 -18.58 -1.35
N GLY A 122 6.37 -17.72 -2.01
CA GLY A 122 6.72 -16.30 -2.21
C GLY A 122 6.83 -15.52 -0.90
N LEU A 123 5.99 -15.84 0.09
CA LEU A 123 6.08 -15.29 1.44
C LEU A 123 7.37 -15.72 2.17
N GLU A 124 7.89 -16.92 1.88
CA GLU A 124 9.12 -17.45 2.50
C GLU A 124 10.40 -16.99 1.82
N LYS A 125 10.45 -16.97 0.48
CA LYS A 125 11.68 -16.81 -0.30
C LYS A 125 12.03 -15.38 -0.71
N GLY A 126 11.14 -14.41 -0.44
CA GLY A 126 11.37 -12.99 -0.79
C GLY A 126 10.48 -12.49 -1.92
N ASP A 127 10.30 -11.16 -1.94
CA ASP A 127 9.08 -10.50 -2.40
C ASP A 127 8.78 -10.48 -3.91
N LEU A 128 9.64 -10.97 -4.80
CA LEU A 128 9.46 -10.79 -6.24
C LEU A 128 9.73 -12.05 -7.06
N ASN A 129 8.65 -12.69 -7.50
CA ASN A 129 8.65 -13.63 -8.62
C ASN A 129 7.84 -13.01 -9.78
N PRO A 130 8.51 -12.40 -10.78
CA PRO A 130 7.83 -11.70 -11.87
C PRO A 130 6.69 -12.54 -12.46
N ARG A 131 5.51 -11.94 -12.64
CA ARG A 131 4.29 -12.56 -13.23
C ARG A 131 3.61 -13.67 -12.41
N ILE A 132 4.17 -14.10 -11.29
CA ILE A 132 3.56 -15.09 -10.37
C ILE A 132 3.17 -14.41 -9.05
N TYR A 133 4.10 -13.64 -8.48
CA TYR A 133 3.90 -12.83 -7.28
C TYR A 133 4.83 -11.61 -7.36
N GLU A 134 4.26 -10.46 -7.71
CA GLU A 134 4.99 -9.19 -7.82
C GLU A 134 5.08 -8.44 -6.47
N GLY A 135 5.02 -9.16 -5.36
CA GLY A 135 4.99 -8.57 -4.02
C GLY A 135 3.58 -8.17 -3.58
N GLY A 136 3.50 -7.36 -2.52
CA GLY A 136 2.26 -6.73 -2.06
C GLY A 136 1.77 -7.18 -0.67
N PHE A 137 2.26 -8.32 -0.15
CA PHE A 137 1.96 -8.75 1.22
C PHE A 137 2.72 -7.94 2.28
N LYS A 138 3.89 -7.40 1.93
CA LYS A 138 4.67 -6.52 2.80
C LYS A 138 4.42 -5.05 2.49
N THR A 139 4.59 -4.21 3.50
CA THR A 139 4.63 -2.76 3.34
C THR A 139 6.04 -2.33 2.99
N TRP A 140 6.20 -1.70 1.83
CA TRP A 140 7.46 -1.11 1.40
C TRP A 140 7.66 0.28 1.99
N GLU A 141 8.92 0.69 2.16
CA GLU A 141 9.30 1.97 2.77
C GLU A 141 8.75 3.19 2.02
N CYS A 142 8.69 3.16 0.68
CA CYS A 142 8.10 4.28 -0.08
C CYS A 142 6.60 4.45 0.20
N ALA A 143 5.87 3.39 0.56
CA ALA A 143 4.47 3.49 0.94
C ALA A 143 4.30 4.31 2.24
N LEU A 144 5.23 4.15 3.18
CA LEU A 144 5.26 4.95 4.41
C LEU A 144 5.60 6.40 4.13
N ASP A 145 6.53 6.67 3.21
CA ASP A 145 6.89 8.04 2.84
C ASP A 145 5.76 8.75 2.10
N LEU A 146 5.04 8.05 1.23
CA LEU A 146 3.83 8.55 0.60
C LEU A 146 2.74 8.84 1.64
N ALA A 147 2.51 7.92 2.58
CA ALA A 147 1.52 8.10 3.64
C ALA A 147 1.85 9.28 4.58
N LYS A 148 3.14 9.49 4.89
CA LYS A 148 3.60 10.70 5.61
C LYS A 148 3.30 11.97 4.82
N LEU A 149 3.53 11.99 3.51
CA LEU A 149 3.20 13.16 2.68
C LEU A 149 1.68 13.42 2.68
N LEU A 150 0.86 12.38 2.51
CA LEU A 150 -0.60 12.47 2.51
C LEU A 150 -1.17 12.96 3.84
N SER A 151 -0.49 12.71 4.96
CA SER A 151 -0.89 13.20 6.29
C SER A 151 -0.84 14.73 6.48
N ARG A 152 -0.33 15.47 5.48
CA ARG A 152 -0.33 16.95 5.44
C ARG A 152 -1.66 17.49 4.89
N ASP A 153 -1.57 18.41 3.93
CA ASP A 153 -2.66 19.18 3.34
C ASP A 153 -3.65 18.29 2.53
N GLU A 154 -3.29 17.04 2.22
CA GLU A 154 -4.15 16.13 1.44
C GLU A 154 -5.32 15.58 2.25
N LEU A 155 -5.20 15.46 3.58
CA LEU A 155 -6.31 15.08 4.45
C LEU A 155 -7.44 16.11 4.38
N ASP A 156 -7.09 17.39 4.53
CA ASP A 156 -8.06 18.47 4.47
C ASP A 156 -8.67 18.56 3.06
N ARG A 157 -7.86 18.43 2.00
CA ARG A 157 -8.34 18.43 0.62
C ARG A 157 -9.35 17.32 0.33
N ILE A 158 -9.07 16.09 0.80
CA ILE A 158 -10.01 14.98 0.58
C ILE A 158 -11.26 15.12 1.43
N GLY A 159 -11.20 15.74 2.62
CA GLY A 159 -12.37 16.03 3.46
C GLY A 159 -13.25 17.14 2.88
N ASP A 160 -12.64 18.24 2.41
CA ASP A 160 -13.31 19.50 2.08
C ASP A 160 -13.62 19.72 0.59
N SER A 161 -13.16 18.83 -0.32
CA SER A 161 -13.40 19.01 -1.76
C SER A 161 -14.92 19.10 -2.07
N PRO A 162 -15.35 20.12 -2.84
CA PRO A 162 -16.77 20.36 -3.12
C PRO A 162 -17.37 19.39 -4.15
N GLY A 163 -16.53 18.68 -4.91
CA GLY A 163 -16.91 17.76 -5.98
C GLY A 163 -16.65 16.30 -5.63
N ASN A 164 -16.98 15.36 -6.52
CA ASN A 164 -16.61 13.97 -6.29
C ASN A 164 -15.10 13.83 -6.32
N ALA A 165 -14.58 12.85 -5.58
CA ALA A 165 -13.17 12.52 -5.62
C ALA A 165 -12.99 11.05 -5.95
N THR A 166 -12.05 10.76 -6.84
CA THR A 166 -11.56 9.41 -7.10
C THR A 166 -10.10 9.31 -6.65
N VAL A 167 -9.81 8.37 -5.77
CA VAL A 167 -8.44 7.97 -5.43
C VAL A 167 -8.16 6.63 -6.10
N VAL A 168 -7.10 6.53 -6.89
CA VAL A 168 -6.66 5.29 -7.53
C VAL A 168 -5.28 4.93 -7.00
N GLU A 169 -5.13 3.81 -6.30
CA GLU A 169 -3.83 3.33 -5.85
C GLU A 169 -3.36 2.19 -6.76
N LEU A 170 -2.30 2.45 -7.54
CA LEU A 170 -1.64 1.49 -8.42
C LEU A 170 -0.58 0.71 -7.66
N GLY A 171 -0.61 -0.63 -7.73
CA GLY A 171 0.31 -1.49 -6.96
C GLY A 171 0.06 -1.35 -5.47
N THR A 172 -1.20 -1.49 -5.06
CA THR A 172 -1.64 -1.08 -3.72
C THR A 172 -1.05 -1.91 -2.58
N GLY A 173 -0.80 -3.21 -2.77
CA GLY A 173 -0.29 -4.08 -1.71
C GLY A 173 -1.08 -3.93 -0.39
N THR A 174 -0.37 -3.49 0.65
CA THR A 174 -0.93 -3.22 1.99
C THR A 174 -1.82 -1.99 2.12
N ALA A 175 -1.93 -1.16 1.07
CA ALA A 175 -2.81 0.00 0.94
C ALA A 175 -2.56 1.17 1.90
N ILE A 176 -1.41 1.19 2.59
CA ILE A 176 -1.11 2.17 3.64
C ILE A 176 -1.35 3.63 3.22
N PRO A 177 -0.96 4.09 2.01
CA PRO A 177 -1.26 5.45 1.55
C PRO A 177 -2.77 5.76 1.54
N SER A 178 -3.59 4.93 0.89
CA SER A 178 -5.04 5.11 0.87
C SER A 178 -5.70 4.93 2.23
N LEU A 179 -5.16 4.07 3.10
CA LEU A 179 -5.72 3.87 4.45
C LEU A 179 -5.61 5.11 5.32
N VAL A 180 -4.54 5.91 5.18
CA VAL A 180 -4.44 7.22 5.85
C VAL A 180 -5.59 8.14 5.43
N LEU A 181 -5.91 8.19 4.14
CA LEU A 181 -7.02 8.99 3.63
C LEU A 181 -8.38 8.44 4.10
N LEU A 182 -8.58 7.12 4.03
CA LEU A 182 -9.82 6.46 4.46
C LEU A 182 -10.09 6.63 5.95
N GLN A 183 -9.08 6.47 6.81
CA GLN A 183 -9.23 6.66 8.25
C GLN A 183 -9.64 8.09 8.59
N HIS A 184 -9.07 9.09 7.90
CA HIS A 184 -9.52 10.46 8.05
C HIS A 184 -11.00 10.61 7.69
N LEU A 185 -11.44 10.07 6.55
CA LEU A 185 -12.86 10.11 6.17
C LEU A 185 -13.77 9.36 7.17
N PHE A 186 -13.29 8.27 7.77
CA PHE A 186 -14.04 7.53 8.79
C PHE A 186 -14.20 8.27 10.10
N THR A 187 -13.28 9.16 10.45
CA THR A 187 -13.30 9.95 11.70
C THR A 187 -14.05 11.27 11.55
N LEU A 188 -14.27 11.76 10.33
CA LEU A 188 -15.11 12.94 10.10
C LEU A 188 -16.52 12.75 10.68
N PRO A 189 -17.20 13.82 11.13
CA PRO A 189 -18.57 13.72 11.61
C PRO A 189 -19.47 12.99 10.61
N LYS A 190 -20.41 12.18 11.11
CA LYS A 190 -21.39 11.55 10.22
C LYS A 190 -22.21 12.64 9.54
N PRO A 191 -22.40 12.58 8.22
CA PRO A 191 -23.24 13.52 7.49
C PRO A 191 -24.64 13.57 8.10
N ALA A 192 -25.14 14.77 8.42
CA ALA A 192 -26.50 14.94 8.95
C ALA A 192 -27.57 14.73 7.86
N GLU A 193 -27.19 14.95 6.60
CA GLU A 193 -27.99 14.70 5.42
C GLU A 193 -27.27 13.70 4.51
N THR A 194 -28.00 13.10 3.57
CA THR A 194 -27.42 12.23 2.54
C THR A 194 -26.26 12.95 1.83
N PRO A 195 -25.04 12.37 1.79
CA PRO A 195 -23.89 13.01 1.17
C PRO A 195 -24.18 13.30 -0.30
N LYS A 196 -24.02 14.55 -0.72
CA LYS A 196 -24.14 14.92 -2.14
C LYS A 196 -22.96 14.42 -2.96
N ARG A 197 -21.80 14.32 -2.33
CA ARG A 197 -20.50 13.91 -2.88
C ARG A 197 -20.28 12.40 -2.75
N VAL A 198 -19.66 11.82 -3.77
CA VAL A 198 -19.11 10.45 -3.75
C VAL A 198 -17.60 10.52 -3.62
N THR A 199 -17.03 9.67 -2.76
CA THR A 199 -15.58 9.42 -2.72
C THR A 199 -15.32 7.98 -3.13
N LYS A 200 -14.76 7.78 -4.32
CA LYS A 200 -14.43 6.46 -4.87
C LYS A 200 -12.96 6.16 -4.60
N PHE A 201 -12.67 5.01 -4.01
CA PHE A 201 -11.33 4.45 -3.94
C PHE A 201 -11.24 3.26 -4.90
N VAL A 202 -10.21 3.25 -5.74
CA VAL A 202 -9.89 2.16 -6.66
C VAL A 202 -8.55 1.58 -6.23
N PHE A 203 -8.57 0.34 -5.78
CA PHE A 203 -7.41 -0.42 -5.34
C PHE A 203 -6.98 -1.36 -6.45
N ALA A 204 -5.75 -1.20 -6.94
CA ALA A 204 -5.23 -1.98 -8.04
C ALA A 204 -3.96 -2.72 -7.66
N ASP A 205 -3.93 -4.02 -7.90
CA ASP A 205 -2.74 -4.85 -7.74
C ASP A 205 -2.63 -5.85 -8.89
N TYR A 206 -1.44 -6.31 -9.22
CA TYR A 206 -1.32 -7.38 -10.21
C TYR A 206 -2.01 -8.66 -9.73
N ASN A 207 -1.89 -8.95 -8.43
CA ASN A 207 -2.32 -10.20 -7.83
C ASN A 207 -3.68 -10.04 -7.15
N SER A 208 -4.71 -10.76 -7.62
CA SER A 208 -6.03 -10.77 -6.96
C SER A 208 -5.97 -11.26 -5.52
N ALA A 209 -5.03 -12.18 -5.21
CA ALA A 209 -4.77 -12.67 -3.87
C ALA A 209 -4.34 -11.56 -2.90
N VAL A 210 -3.54 -10.57 -3.35
CA VAL A 210 -3.14 -9.43 -2.52
C VAL A 210 -4.35 -8.56 -2.15
N LEU A 211 -5.23 -8.30 -3.11
CA LEU A 211 -6.46 -7.53 -2.88
C LEU A 211 -7.38 -8.23 -1.87
N ARG A 212 -7.56 -9.54 -2.02
CA ARG A 212 -8.42 -10.39 -1.17
C ARG A 212 -7.84 -10.60 0.23
N LEU A 213 -6.55 -10.91 0.33
CA LEU A 213 -5.90 -11.33 1.57
C LEU A 213 -5.31 -10.15 2.37
N VAL A 214 -5.07 -9.00 1.76
CA VAL A 214 -4.35 -7.91 2.41
C VAL A 214 -5.08 -6.59 2.29
N THR A 215 -5.33 -6.11 1.08
CA THR A 215 -5.90 -4.78 0.85
C THR A 215 -7.28 -4.65 1.51
N LEU A 216 -8.22 -5.55 1.21
CA LEU A 216 -9.57 -5.49 1.79
C LEU A 216 -9.56 -5.72 3.33
N PRO A 217 -8.87 -6.73 3.88
CA PRO A 217 -8.73 -6.89 5.32
C PRO A 217 -8.16 -5.64 6.02
N ASN A 218 -7.15 -4.98 5.44
CA ASN A 218 -6.60 -3.75 6.01
C ASN A 218 -7.61 -2.58 5.99
N ILE A 219 -8.45 -2.48 4.96
CA ILE A 219 -9.54 -1.50 4.92
C ILE A 219 -10.55 -1.76 6.02
N LEU A 220 -10.94 -3.03 6.24
CA LEU A 220 -11.85 -3.42 7.32
C LEU A 220 -11.25 -3.10 8.69
N LEU A 221 -9.97 -3.45 8.91
CA LEU A 221 -9.22 -3.15 10.13
C LEU A 221 -9.18 -1.64 10.39
N ALA A 222 -8.88 -0.84 9.37
CA ALA A 222 -8.82 0.62 9.47
C ALA A 222 -10.17 1.22 9.86
N TRP A 223 -11.27 0.75 9.23
CA TRP A 223 -12.62 1.18 9.59
C TRP A 223 -12.97 0.80 11.04
N ALA A 224 -12.72 -0.45 11.42
CA ALA A 224 -13.01 -0.97 12.76
C ALA A 224 -12.22 -0.22 13.84
N HIS A 225 -10.95 0.10 13.56
CA HIS A 225 -10.11 0.91 14.44
C HIS A 225 -10.72 2.29 14.69
N CYS A 226 -11.27 2.94 13.65
CA CYS A 226 -11.94 4.24 13.78
C CYS A 226 -13.29 4.18 14.50
N GLN A 227 -13.91 3.00 14.66
CA GLN A 227 -15.18 2.87 15.41
C GLN A 227 -14.98 2.74 16.92
N LYS A 228 -13.77 2.38 17.38
CA LYS A 228 -13.48 2.27 18.81
C LYS A 228 -13.59 3.68 19.42
N PRO A 229 -14.45 3.90 20.44
CA PRO A 229 -14.48 5.20 21.12
C PRO A 229 -13.08 5.53 21.62
N HIS A 230 -12.61 6.76 21.40
CA HIS A 230 -11.29 7.24 21.80
C HIS A 230 -10.98 6.91 23.28
N GLN A 231 -10.42 5.72 23.53
CA GLN A 231 -9.78 5.37 24.80
C GLN A 231 -8.31 5.80 24.80
N GLN A 232 -7.98 6.86 24.05
CA GLN A 232 -6.63 7.45 24.04
C GLN A 232 -6.32 8.25 25.32
N GLY A 233 -7.29 8.42 26.24
CA GLY A 233 -7.11 9.13 27.51
C GLY A 233 -6.90 8.25 28.76
N GLU A 234 -7.38 7.01 28.82
CA GLU A 234 -7.50 6.29 30.11
C GLU A 234 -6.53 5.10 30.27
N ARG A 235 -5.85 4.64 29.21
CA ARG A 235 -4.92 3.50 29.32
C ARG A 235 -3.51 3.91 29.77
N ALA A 236 -3.15 5.19 29.62
CA ALA A 236 -1.85 5.70 30.05
C ALA A 236 -1.73 5.86 31.59
N GLU A 237 -2.86 5.99 32.31
CA GLU A 237 -2.84 6.18 33.77
C GLU A 237 -2.87 4.85 34.54
N LYS A 238 -3.42 3.77 33.97
CA LYS A 238 -3.45 2.45 34.63
C LYS A 238 -2.12 1.70 34.61
N GLU A 239 -1.20 2.09 33.74
CA GLU A 239 0.16 1.51 33.71
C GLU A 239 1.11 2.15 34.75
N THR A 240 0.70 3.21 35.47
CA THR A 240 1.55 3.85 36.49
C THR A 240 1.22 3.44 37.93
N GLU A 241 0.11 2.77 38.19
CA GLU A 241 -0.33 2.41 39.55
C GLU A 241 -0.03 0.95 39.96
N GLN A 242 0.35 0.06 39.04
CA GLN A 242 0.71 -1.33 39.37
C GLN A 242 2.21 -1.59 39.58
N ASP A 243 3.08 -0.60 39.32
CA ASP A 243 4.54 -0.76 39.45
C ASP A 243 5.12 -0.32 40.82
N ASN A 244 4.30 0.07 41.79
CA ASN A 244 4.77 0.62 43.07
C ASN A 244 4.71 -0.33 44.31
N GLU A 245 4.41 -1.63 44.16
CA GLU A 245 4.35 -2.56 45.31
C GLU A 245 5.22 -3.82 45.20
N ALA A 246 6.33 -3.78 44.46
CA ALA A 246 7.30 -4.89 44.47
C ALA A 246 8.76 -4.42 44.42
N GLU A 247 9.18 -3.53 45.30
CA GLU A 247 10.59 -3.42 45.68
C GLU A 247 10.89 -4.42 46.81
N GLU A 248 11.38 -5.60 46.47
CA GLU A 248 12.52 -6.23 47.17
C GLU A 248 13.02 -7.49 46.45
N LYS A 249 14.22 -7.34 45.85
CA LYS A 249 15.32 -8.32 45.69
C LYS A 249 15.51 -9.04 44.35
N GLU A 250 16.74 -8.82 43.90
CA GLU A 250 17.68 -9.66 43.14
C GLU A 250 17.85 -9.44 41.63
N ASP A 251 19.11 -9.07 41.33
CA ASP A 251 19.77 -8.84 40.05
C ASP A 251 19.34 -9.79 38.93
N THR A 252 18.76 -9.23 37.87
CA THR A 252 18.94 -9.77 36.52
C THR A 252 18.84 -8.64 35.49
N GLN A 253 19.73 -8.69 34.50
CA GLN A 253 19.96 -7.66 33.48
C GLN A 253 18.69 -7.22 32.74
N PRO A 254 18.60 -5.96 32.26
CA PRO A 254 17.43 -5.47 31.55
C PRO A 254 17.37 -6.08 30.14
N SER A 255 16.46 -7.03 29.93
CA SER A 255 16.08 -7.51 28.60
C SER A 255 15.18 -6.48 27.93
N ALA A 256 15.71 -5.84 26.89
CA ALA A 256 14.98 -4.94 26.01
C ALA A 256 14.18 -5.75 24.98
N HIS A 257 13.00 -6.23 25.35
CA HIS A 257 11.99 -6.70 24.39
C HIS A 257 10.61 -6.23 24.83
N LYS A 258 10.19 -5.05 24.35
CA LYS A 258 8.76 -4.74 24.28
C LYS A 258 8.16 -5.69 23.25
N LYS A 259 7.42 -6.70 23.69
CA LYS A 259 6.63 -7.57 22.81
C LYS A 259 5.69 -6.68 22.00
N ASP A 260 5.80 -6.71 20.68
CA ASP A 260 4.76 -6.24 19.79
C ASP A 260 3.45 -6.92 20.21
N GLN A 261 2.44 -6.14 20.58
CA GLN A 261 1.13 -6.69 20.95
C GLN A 261 0.40 -7.02 19.66
N ASP A 262 0.45 -8.29 19.26
CA ASP A 262 -0.44 -8.81 18.22
C ASP A 262 -1.89 -8.57 18.66
N LEU A 263 -2.62 -7.79 17.87
CA LEU A 263 -4.03 -7.49 18.12
C LEU A 263 -4.90 -8.42 17.30
N GLU A 264 -6.06 -8.76 17.84
CA GLU A 264 -7.07 -9.57 17.14
C GLU A 264 -8.36 -8.77 16.87
N LEU A 265 -9.03 -9.13 15.78
CA LEU A 265 -10.36 -8.66 15.43
C LEU A 265 -11.22 -9.86 15.03
N ASP A 266 -12.29 -10.11 15.78
CA ASP A 266 -13.30 -11.09 15.41
C ASP A 266 -14.14 -10.57 14.23
N VAL A 267 -14.23 -11.36 13.18
CA VAL A 267 -14.98 -11.05 11.96
C VAL A 267 -16.25 -11.88 11.94
N ASP A 268 -17.35 -11.25 12.34
CA ASP A 268 -18.69 -11.82 12.25
C ASP A 268 -19.54 -11.09 11.17
N PRO A 269 -20.70 -11.65 10.78
CA PRO A 269 -21.58 -11.02 9.79
C PRO A 269 -22.10 -9.64 10.22
N GLU A 270 -22.20 -9.35 11.52
CA GLU A 270 -22.65 -8.05 12.04
C GLU A 270 -21.58 -6.98 11.81
N LEU A 271 -20.29 -7.31 12.04
CA LEU A 271 -19.15 -6.46 11.74
C LEU A 271 -19.07 -6.14 10.26
N VAL A 272 -19.17 -7.15 9.39
CA VAL A 272 -19.13 -6.98 7.93
C VAL A 272 -20.27 -6.07 7.46
N LYS A 273 -21.48 -6.29 7.99
CA LYS A 273 -22.63 -5.42 7.69
C LYS A 273 -22.40 -4.00 8.19
N ALA A 274 -21.89 -3.81 9.42
CA ALA A 274 -21.62 -2.51 9.98
C ALA A 274 -20.53 -1.75 9.18
N PHE A 275 -19.53 -2.46 8.67
CA PHE A 275 -18.53 -1.92 7.76
C PHE A 275 -19.17 -1.39 6.47
N GLN A 276 -19.98 -2.22 5.81
CA GLN A 276 -20.71 -1.81 4.60
C GLN A 276 -21.67 -0.63 4.86
N ASP A 277 -22.37 -0.64 6.00
CA ASP A 277 -23.23 0.47 6.44
C ASP A 277 -22.41 1.75 6.66
N GLY A 278 -21.22 1.63 7.24
CA GLY A 278 -20.28 2.74 7.46
C GLY A 278 -19.79 3.38 6.16
N LEU A 279 -19.46 2.57 5.15
CA LEU A 279 -19.13 3.05 3.81
C LEU A 279 -20.31 3.79 3.17
N ARG A 280 -21.50 3.17 3.21
CA ARG A 280 -22.73 3.75 2.63
C ARG A 280 -23.13 5.07 3.31
N ALA A 281 -23.04 5.15 4.63
CA ALA A 281 -23.35 6.36 5.39
C ALA A 281 -22.47 7.56 5.01
N ARG A 282 -21.27 7.30 4.48
CA ARG A 282 -20.31 8.32 4.04
C ARG A 282 -20.20 8.45 2.53
N ASN A 283 -21.01 7.70 1.78
CA ASN A 283 -20.96 7.61 0.32
C ASN A 283 -19.54 7.32 -0.22
N ILE A 284 -18.84 6.43 0.50
CA ILE A 284 -17.53 5.91 0.10
C ILE A 284 -17.77 4.65 -0.73
N GLN A 285 -17.19 4.62 -1.93
CA GLN A 285 -17.26 3.48 -2.85
C GLN A 285 -15.87 2.85 -2.96
N LEU A 286 -15.81 1.52 -2.88
CA LEU A 286 -14.57 0.76 -3.05
C LEU A 286 -14.67 -0.05 -4.34
N SER A 287 -13.61 -0.03 -5.14
CA SER A 287 -13.46 -0.81 -6.38
C SER A 287 -12.10 -1.50 -6.36
N PHE A 288 -12.04 -2.72 -6.86
CA PHE A 288 -10.82 -3.54 -6.82
C PHE A 288 -10.51 -4.06 -8.22
N ILE A 289 -9.27 -3.90 -8.66
CA ILE A 289 -8.84 -4.29 -10.01
C ILE A 289 -7.59 -5.15 -9.90
N SER A 290 -7.67 -6.40 -10.34
CA SER A 290 -6.50 -7.28 -10.47
C SER A 290 -6.00 -7.31 -11.91
N GLY A 291 -4.69 -7.45 -12.10
CA GLY A 291 -4.07 -7.72 -13.41
C GLY A 291 -3.25 -6.56 -13.95
N ALA A 292 -2.80 -6.70 -15.20
CA ALA A 292 -1.81 -5.81 -15.80
C ALA A 292 -2.35 -4.41 -16.12
N TRP A 293 -1.50 -3.40 -15.94
CA TRP A 293 -1.72 -2.04 -16.43
C TRP A 293 -1.92 -2.06 -17.95
N SER A 294 -3.01 -1.45 -18.40
CA SER A 294 -3.47 -1.52 -19.80
C SER A 294 -4.57 -0.50 -20.09
N PRO A 295 -4.94 -0.28 -21.37
CA PRO A 295 -6.14 0.51 -21.70
C PRO A 295 -7.42 -0.04 -21.06
N ALA A 296 -7.58 -1.37 -21.01
CA ALA A 296 -8.71 -2.02 -20.35
C ALA A 296 -8.74 -1.70 -18.84
N PHE A 297 -7.58 -1.68 -18.18
CA PHE A 297 -7.46 -1.25 -16.78
C PHE A 297 -8.02 0.18 -16.60
N VAL A 298 -7.62 1.11 -17.46
CA VAL A 298 -8.06 2.52 -17.38
C VAL A 298 -9.58 2.62 -17.52
N ASP A 299 -10.17 1.86 -18.43
CA ASP A 299 -11.61 1.86 -18.65
C ASP A 299 -12.37 1.29 -17.44
N ILE A 300 -11.83 0.26 -16.77
CA ILE A 300 -12.39 -0.27 -15.51
C ILE A 300 -12.26 0.78 -14.39
N ALA A 301 -11.07 1.36 -14.19
CA ALA A 301 -10.80 2.31 -13.11
C ALA A 301 -11.68 3.56 -13.20
N LEU A 302 -11.80 4.10 -14.42
CA LEU A 302 -12.60 5.29 -14.73
C LEU A 302 -14.06 4.97 -15.03
N SER A 303 -14.50 3.72 -14.96
CA SER A 303 -15.91 3.40 -15.09
C SER A 303 -16.68 4.11 -13.96
N VAL A 304 -17.36 5.18 -14.34
CA VAL A 304 -18.33 5.87 -13.51
C VAL A 304 -19.66 5.24 -13.86
N GLN A 305 -20.43 4.80 -12.86
CA GLN A 305 -21.84 4.56 -13.11
C GLN A 305 -22.41 5.89 -13.57
N LYS A 306 -22.71 5.99 -14.88
CA LYS A 306 -23.36 7.16 -15.47
C LYS A 306 -24.72 7.30 -14.80
N ASP A 307 -24.75 8.04 -13.70
CA ASP A 307 -25.98 8.63 -13.23
C ASP A 307 -26.27 9.79 -14.19
N GLU A 308 -27.09 9.53 -15.21
CA GLU A 308 -27.47 10.47 -16.28
C GLU A 308 -28.09 11.77 -15.74
N SER A 309 -28.31 11.88 -14.43
CA SER A 309 -28.97 13.00 -13.74
C SER A 309 -28.03 14.11 -13.23
N ARG A 310 -26.70 13.99 -13.32
CA ARG A 310 -25.76 14.95 -12.70
C ARG A 310 -24.72 15.51 -13.67
N THR A 311 -25.00 16.67 -14.24
CA THR A 311 -24.22 17.26 -15.34
C THR A 311 -23.19 18.32 -14.93
N ASP A 312 -22.88 18.50 -13.64
CA ASP A 312 -22.12 19.69 -13.19
C ASP A 312 -21.14 19.49 -12.01
N THR A 313 -20.78 18.25 -11.66
CA THR A 313 -19.80 18.03 -10.58
C THR A 313 -18.40 17.84 -11.13
N THR A 314 -17.44 18.63 -10.63
CA THR A 314 -16.02 18.36 -10.84
C THR A 314 -15.65 17.02 -10.20
N ASP A 315 -14.93 16.19 -10.92
CA ASP A 315 -14.45 14.91 -10.44
C ASP A 315 -12.93 14.97 -10.30
N ASP A 316 -12.46 15.28 -9.10
CA ASP A 316 -11.03 15.31 -8.81
C ASP A 316 -10.46 13.88 -8.82
N LEU A 317 -9.25 13.72 -9.33
CA LEU A 317 -8.53 12.45 -9.39
C LEU A 317 -7.18 12.56 -8.70
N MET A 318 -6.93 11.65 -7.77
CA MET A 318 -5.62 11.45 -7.17
C MET A 318 -5.15 10.04 -7.45
N VAL A 319 -4.06 9.89 -8.19
CA VAL A 319 -3.40 8.61 -8.38
C VAL A 319 -2.29 8.48 -7.34
N LEU A 320 -2.23 7.35 -6.64
CA LEU A 320 -1.19 7.01 -5.68
C LEU A 320 -0.42 5.81 -6.23
N ALA A 321 0.90 5.82 -6.11
CA ALA A 321 1.70 4.64 -6.37
C ALA A 321 2.96 4.65 -5.51
N SER A 322 3.34 3.49 -4.98
CA SER A 322 4.58 3.34 -4.20
C SER A 322 5.35 2.12 -4.68
N GLU A 323 6.62 2.30 -5.03
CA GLU A 323 7.50 1.24 -5.56
C GLU A 323 6.92 0.51 -6.77
N THR A 324 6.34 1.24 -7.73
CA THR A 324 5.77 0.66 -8.96
C THR A 324 6.67 0.83 -10.19
N ILE A 325 7.81 1.51 -10.05
CA ILE A 325 8.73 1.85 -11.15
C ILE A 325 10.07 1.09 -11.09
N TYR A 326 10.11 -0.03 -10.35
CA TYR A 326 11.32 -0.81 -10.12
C TYR A 326 11.76 -1.65 -11.33
N SER A 327 10.85 -1.95 -12.25
CA SER A 327 11.10 -2.85 -13.38
C SER A 327 11.01 -2.12 -14.72
N PRO A 328 12.12 -2.00 -15.48
CA PRO A 328 12.14 -1.36 -16.80
C PRO A 328 11.13 -1.94 -17.78
N ALA A 329 10.89 -3.26 -17.71
CA ALA A 329 9.94 -3.96 -18.57
C ALA A 329 8.49 -3.49 -18.37
N SER A 330 8.17 -2.94 -17.20
CA SER A 330 6.82 -2.49 -16.83
C SER A 330 6.61 -0.98 -16.99
N LEU A 331 7.70 -0.20 -17.09
CA LEU A 331 7.65 1.27 -17.06
C LEU A 331 6.76 1.86 -18.15
N ARG A 332 6.79 1.32 -19.37
CA ARG A 332 5.95 1.82 -20.47
C ARG A 332 4.47 1.62 -20.17
N ALA A 333 4.06 0.40 -19.81
CA ALA A 333 2.67 0.09 -19.51
C ALA A 333 2.15 0.89 -18.31
N PHE A 334 2.97 1.05 -17.26
CA PHE A 334 2.68 1.90 -16.11
C PHE A 334 2.47 3.37 -16.53
N SER A 335 3.42 3.92 -17.30
CA SER A 335 3.42 5.32 -17.72
C SER A 335 2.24 5.65 -18.65
N GLU A 336 1.93 4.79 -19.62
CA GLU A 336 0.79 4.95 -20.51
C GLU A 336 -0.54 4.90 -19.74
N THR A 337 -0.64 4.01 -18.75
CA THR A 337 -1.81 3.90 -17.85
C THR A 337 -1.96 5.15 -16.99
N LEU A 338 -0.87 5.62 -16.39
CA LEU A 338 -0.82 6.84 -15.57
C LEU A 338 -1.26 8.06 -16.36
N ILE A 339 -0.67 8.29 -17.54
CA ILE A 339 -1.01 9.40 -18.44
C ILE A 339 -2.49 9.32 -18.82
N SER A 340 -2.97 8.14 -19.19
CA SER A 340 -4.37 7.94 -19.58
C SER A 340 -5.34 8.23 -18.44
N LEU A 341 -5.01 7.86 -17.20
CA LEU A 341 -5.82 8.19 -16.02
C LEU A 341 -5.88 9.71 -15.81
N LEU A 342 -4.74 10.41 -15.86
CA LEU A 342 -4.65 11.85 -15.60
C LEU A 342 -5.35 12.70 -16.67
N LEU A 343 -5.28 12.30 -17.94
CA LEU A 343 -5.79 13.09 -19.07
C LEU A 343 -7.25 12.80 -19.46
N LYS A 344 -7.84 11.68 -19.04
CA LYS A 344 -9.22 11.30 -19.41
C LYS A 344 -10.31 11.98 -18.56
N ARG A 345 -9.97 12.73 -17.51
CA ARG A 345 -10.96 13.43 -16.65
C ARG A 345 -10.98 14.94 -16.88
N SER A 346 -12.15 15.55 -16.66
CA SER A 346 -12.38 16.99 -16.77
C SER A 346 -12.01 17.79 -15.51
N GLY A 347 -11.87 17.13 -14.36
CA GLY A 347 -11.52 17.75 -13.07
C GLY A 347 -10.01 17.93 -12.87
N THR A 348 -9.60 18.30 -11.65
CA THR A 348 -8.18 18.35 -11.31
C THR A 348 -7.64 16.93 -11.16
N SER A 349 -6.57 16.60 -11.90
CA SER A 349 -5.94 15.28 -11.85
C SER A 349 -4.48 15.43 -11.46
N LYS A 350 -4.08 14.69 -10.42
CA LYS A 350 -2.67 14.57 -10.04
C LYS A 350 -2.30 13.15 -9.65
N ALA A 351 -1.03 12.85 -9.73
CA ALA A 351 -0.45 11.60 -9.23
C ALA A 351 0.65 11.88 -8.21
N LEU A 352 0.71 11.09 -7.16
CA LEU A 352 1.81 11.07 -6.19
C LEU A 352 2.51 9.70 -6.27
N ILE A 353 3.75 9.70 -6.75
CA ILE A 353 4.54 8.50 -7.01
C ILE A 353 5.73 8.49 -6.06
N ALA A 354 5.73 7.55 -5.11
CA ALA A 354 6.84 7.34 -4.19
C ALA A 354 7.74 6.20 -4.68
N ALA A 355 9.04 6.44 -4.80
CA ALA A 355 9.97 5.46 -5.34
C ALA A 355 11.38 5.64 -4.79
N LYS A 356 12.17 4.55 -4.81
CA LYS A 356 13.63 4.63 -4.72
C LYS A 356 14.16 5.33 -5.96
N LYS A 357 15.21 6.16 -5.79
CA LYS A 357 15.88 6.84 -6.90
C LYS A 357 16.45 5.82 -7.89
N VAL A 358 16.97 4.69 -7.40
CA VAL A 358 17.54 3.59 -8.19
C VAL A 358 17.17 2.23 -7.58
N TYR A 359 16.86 1.22 -8.40
CA TYR A 359 16.68 -0.17 -7.98
C TYR A 359 17.80 -1.06 -8.53
N PHE A 360 18.80 -1.38 -7.69
CA PHE A 360 19.94 -2.22 -8.09
C PHE A 360 19.50 -3.63 -8.52
N GLY A 361 20.18 -4.20 -9.51
CA GLY A 361 19.90 -5.53 -10.05
C GLY A 361 18.81 -5.56 -11.13
N ILE A 362 17.65 -4.95 -10.87
CA ILE A 362 16.49 -4.95 -11.79
C ILE A 362 16.56 -3.75 -12.76
N GLY A 363 17.20 -2.65 -12.36
CA GLY A 363 17.58 -1.55 -13.25
C GLY A 363 16.50 -0.48 -13.48
N GLY A 364 15.39 -0.50 -12.73
CA GLY A 364 14.42 0.60 -12.73
C GLY A 364 14.87 1.75 -11.82
N GLY A 365 14.11 2.84 -11.86
CA GLY A 365 14.46 4.06 -11.15
C GLY A 365 13.66 5.26 -11.62
N VAL A 366 13.93 6.38 -10.97
CA VAL A 366 13.24 7.66 -11.24
C VAL A 366 13.65 8.20 -12.61
N ASP A 367 14.94 8.14 -12.96
CA ASP A 367 15.43 8.68 -14.23
C ASP A 367 14.89 7.90 -15.43
N GLU A 368 14.85 6.58 -15.34
CA GLU A 368 14.26 5.70 -16.36
C GLU A 368 12.77 5.99 -16.54
N PHE A 369 12.03 6.13 -15.44
CA PHE A 369 10.61 6.48 -15.47
C PHE A 369 10.35 7.84 -16.13
N LEU A 370 11.11 8.88 -15.75
CA LEU A 370 10.99 10.21 -16.34
C LEU A 370 11.37 10.23 -17.83
N SER A 371 12.34 9.41 -18.23
CA SER A 371 12.70 9.23 -19.64
C SER A 371 11.55 8.61 -20.44
N VAL A 372 10.93 7.55 -19.92
CA VAL A 372 9.77 6.88 -20.55
C VAL A 372 8.56 7.82 -20.64
N LEU A 373 8.28 8.62 -19.60
CA LEU A 373 7.19 9.61 -19.65
C LEU A 373 7.39 10.62 -20.78
N LYS A 374 8.60 11.18 -20.92
CA LYS A 374 8.93 12.14 -21.98
C LYS A 374 8.79 11.52 -23.37
N ASP A 375 9.23 10.27 -23.53
CA ASP A 375 9.10 9.54 -24.79
C ASP A 375 7.63 9.33 -25.18
N ILE A 376 6.74 9.03 -24.22
CA ILE A 376 5.30 8.87 -24.46
C ILE A 376 4.61 10.19 -24.78
N GLU A 377 4.96 11.30 -24.11
CA GLU A 377 4.39 12.62 -24.40
C GLU A 377 4.83 13.18 -25.78
N GLY A 378 6.02 12.79 -26.25
CA GLY A 378 6.61 13.26 -27.50
C GLY A 378 7.14 14.70 -27.43
N GLU A 379 7.53 15.26 -28.57
CA GLU A 379 8.18 16.59 -28.67
C GLU A 379 7.22 17.80 -28.56
N SER A 380 5.94 17.57 -28.26
CA SER A 380 4.96 18.66 -28.09
C SER A 380 5.08 19.31 -26.70
N GLU A 381 4.40 20.45 -26.49
CA GLU A 381 4.30 21.04 -25.14
C GLU A 381 3.78 19.97 -24.15
N SER A 382 4.57 19.72 -23.10
CA SER A 382 4.26 18.69 -22.10
C SER A 382 2.93 19.04 -21.43
N LYS A 383 2.03 18.07 -21.44
CA LYS A 383 0.72 18.16 -20.77
C LYS A 383 0.83 17.84 -19.30
N LEU A 384 2.02 17.49 -18.82
CA LEU A 384 2.28 17.09 -17.45
C LEU A 384 3.28 18.02 -16.79
N LYS A 385 2.96 18.45 -15.59
CA LYS A 385 3.88 19.18 -14.73
C LYS A 385 4.39 18.25 -13.64
N ILE A 386 5.70 18.04 -13.61
CA ILE A 386 6.37 17.16 -12.65
C ILE A 386 7.07 18.00 -11.59
N SER A 387 6.89 17.68 -10.31
CA SER A 387 7.59 18.33 -9.20
C SER A 387 7.94 17.35 -8.08
N GLU A 388 9.06 17.57 -7.41
CA GLU A 388 9.46 16.78 -6.25
C GLU A 388 8.76 17.32 -4.99
N LYS A 389 8.14 16.43 -4.19
CA LYS A 389 7.40 16.79 -2.97
C LYS A 389 8.08 16.36 -1.69
N LEU A 390 8.88 15.30 -1.76
CA LEU A 390 9.63 14.77 -0.64
C LEU A 390 10.89 14.11 -1.19
N ASP A 391 12.05 14.47 -0.62
CA ASP A 391 13.32 13.77 -0.84
C ASP A 391 13.75 13.20 0.51
N VAL A 392 13.99 11.89 0.55
CA VAL A 392 14.36 11.15 1.75
C VAL A 392 15.75 10.57 1.55
N GLU A 393 16.72 11.21 2.20
CA GLU A 393 18.09 10.75 2.28
C GLU A 393 18.32 10.11 3.66
N ASP A 394 18.18 8.78 3.74
CA ASP A 394 18.61 8.00 4.89
C ASP A 394 19.89 7.23 4.58
N ALA A 395 20.35 6.36 5.48
CA ALA A 395 21.59 5.60 5.30
C ALA A 395 21.54 4.60 4.13
N GLY A 396 20.38 4.43 3.48
CA GLY A 396 20.17 3.52 2.35
C GLY A 396 20.12 4.23 1.00
N VAL A 397 19.39 3.61 0.07
CA VAL A 397 19.13 4.18 -1.26
C VAL A 397 18.16 5.34 -1.11
N GLY A 398 18.53 6.52 -1.62
CA GLY A 398 17.67 7.70 -1.57
C GLY A 398 16.29 7.44 -2.18
N ARG A 399 15.25 7.99 -1.56
CA ARG A 399 13.85 7.86 -2.00
C ARG A 399 13.24 9.22 -2.27
N ILE A 400 12.23 9.24 -3.12
CA ILE A 400 11.57 10.46 -3.52
C ILE A 400 10.06 10.26 -3.67
N VAL A 401 9.30 11.33 -3.46
CA VAL A 401 7.89 11.41 -3.87
C VAL A 401 7.75 12.48 -4.94
N LEU A 402 7.33 12.07 -6.13
CA LEU A 402 7.03 12.94 -7.27
C LEU A 402 5.54 13.26 -7.31
N GLU A 403 5.19 14.51 -7.61
CA GLU A 403 3.86 14.90 -8.04
C GLU A 403 3.84 15.14 -9.53
N ILE A 404 2.84 14.59 -10.21
CA ILE A 404 2.59 14.77 -11.64
C ILE A 404 1.17 15.32 -11.80
N GLU A 405 1.04 16.56 -12.26
CA GLU A 405 -0.25 17.23 -12.48
C GLU A 405 -0.54 17.32 -13.99
N SER A 406 -1.80 17.17 -14.40
CA SER A 406 -2.18 17.51 -15.77
C SER A 406 -2.32 19.03 -15.93
N SER A 407 -1.62 19.58 -16.92
CA SER A 407 -1.79 20.95 -17.40
C SER A 407 -3.08 21.00 -18.22
N GLN A 408 -4.15 21.59 -17.67
CA GLN A 408 -5.40 21.82 -18.40
C GLN A 408 -5.28 22.93 -19.44
#